data_AF-A0A8J2M8M5-F1
#
_entry.id   AF-A0A8J2M8M5-F1
#
_cell.length_a   1.000
_cell.length_b   1.000
_cell.length_c   1.000
_cell.angle_alpha   90.00
_cell.angle_beta   90.00
_cell.angle_gamma   90.00
#
_symmetry.space_group_name_H-M   'P 1'
#
loop_
_entity.id
_entity.type
_entity.pdbx_description
1 polymer ?
#
loop_
_entity_poly.entity_id
_entity_poly.type
_entity_poly.pdbx_seq_one_letter_code
_entity_poly.pdbx_strand_id
1 'polypeptide(L)'
;MIKEEDASASQADVLAVLASNEDGLNSEDLMKQTAGMDVKARGEAVNALLSSGKVEMLPGHTPGAFILRLRKGTQIADATREEQLIYSLIEESGKKGIWIRDIRDRTGLSQTQMRKVLKVLEQRKLVKSIKAVGTIKKCYMLYDIVADESLTGGTFYSDQQLDSQFVETLAHICVAMLQSKRKFSEDNHKNDPAAAREFSFVRSTEVAQFIREKGVCRVQLNIADIESILSVSLLDGFIERRADGMYRALTAKTTRCAPSYCPCIHCPIESDCKPGHIISPQNCEYFTSWLDW
;
A
#
# COMPACT_ATOMS: atom_id res chain seq x y z
N MET A 1 -40.15 3.78 -39.60
CA MET A 1 -40.88 3.72 -38.32
C MET A 1 -40.87 2.29 -37.75
N ILE A 2 -41.48 1.27 -38.39
CA ILE A 2 -41.52 -0.11 -37.84
C ILE A 2 -40.11 -0.71 -37.59
N LYS A 3 -39.15 -0.54 -38.52
CA LYS A 3 -37.78 -1.07 -38.36
C LYS A 3 -36.94 -0.39 -37.26
N GLU A 4 -37.25 0.87 -36.91
CA GLU A 4 -36.53 1.59 -35.85
C GLU A 4 -37.07 1.22 -34.46
N GLU A 5 -38.39 0.98 -34.35
CA GLU A 5 -38.99 0.49 -33.11
C GLU A 5 -38.52 -0.92 -32.77
N ASP A 6 -38.53 -1.85 -33.73
CA ASP A 6 -38.04 -3.23 -33.53
C ASP A 6 -36.54 -3.29 -33.18
N ALA A 7 -35.73 -2.40 -33.77
CA ALA A 7 -34.31 -2.28 -33.45
C ALA A 7 -34.08 -1.75 -32.03
N SER A 8 -34.94 -0.84 -31.55
CA SER A 8 -34.86 -0.32 -30.18
C SER A 8 -35.31 -1.35 -29.14
N ALA A 9 -36.35 -2.13 -29.43
CA ALA A 9 -36.83 -3.22 -28.56
C ALA A 9 -35.78 -4.32 -28.44
N SER A 10 -35.18 -4.72 -29.57
CA SER A 10 -34.08 -5.69 -29.61
C SER A 10 -32.86 -5.25 -28.78
N GLN A 11 -32.54 -3.96 -28.75
CA GLN A 11 -31.47 -3.42 -27.91
C GLN A 11 -31.83 -3.45 -26.42
N ALA A 12 -33.08 -3.14 -26.06
CA ALA A 12 -33.55 -3.14 -24.68
C ALA A 12 -33.55 -4.55 -24.08
N ASP A 13 -33.97 -5.56 -24.84
CA ASP A 13 -33.99 -6.96 -24.39
C ASP A 13 -32.58 -7.49 -24.14
N VAL A 14 -31.64 -7.22 -25.06
CA VAL A 14 -30.23 -7.60 -24.89
C VAL A 14 -29.62 -6.89 -23.67
N LEU A 15 -29.96 -5.62 -23.43
CA LEU A 15 -29.51 -4.89 -22.25
C LEU A 15 -30.08 -5.49 -20.95
N ALA A 16 -31.34 -5.87 -20.91
CA ALA A 16 -31.97 -6.48 -19.73
C ALA A 16 -31.33 -7.83 -19.38
N VAL A 17 -31.03 -8.64 -20.39
CA VAL A 17 -30.35 -9.94 -20.24
C VAL A 17 -28.92 -9.76 -19.72
N LEU A 18 -28.18 -8.79 -20.25
CA LEU A 18 -26.83 -8.46 -19.77
C LEU A 18 -26.83 -7.81 -18.38
N ALA A 19 -27.86 -7.03 -18.04
CA ALA A 19 -28.01 -6.45 -16.70
C ALA A 19 -28.29 -7.52 -15.63
N SER A 20 -28.92 -8.63 -16.02
CA SER A 20 -29.21 -9.75 -15.12
C SER A 20 -27.98 -10.63 -14.82
N ASN A 21 -26.90 -10.49 -15.61
CA ASN A 21 -25.70 -11.32 -15.50
C ASN A 21 -24.45 -10.44 -15.36
N GLU A 22 -24.05 -10.16 -14.11
CA GLU A 22 -22.99 -9.19 -13.81
C GLU A 22 -21.61 -9.56 -14.36
N ASP A 23 -21.28 -10.86 -14.44
CA ASP A 23 -19.98 -11.35 -14.93
C ASP A 23 -19.92 -11.47 -16.46
N GLY A 24 -21.05 -11.18 -17.13
CA GLY A 24 -21.21 -11.25 -18.58
C GLY A 24 -21.64 -12.62 -19.09
N LEU A 25 -22.05 -12.65 -20.36
CA LEU A 25 -22.56 -13.83 -21.06
C LEU A 25 -21.70 -14.17 -22.27
N ASN A 26 -21.47 -15.46 -22.49
CA ASN A 26 -20.91 -15.93 -23.75
C ASN A 26 -21.96 -15.88 -24.88
N SER A 27 -21.52 -16.06 -26.12
CA SER A 27 -22.41 -16.04 -27.28
C SER A 27 -23.55 -17.07 -27.18
N GLU A 28 -23.26 -18.30 -26.75
CA GLU A 28 -24.24 -19.40 -26.69
C GLU A 28 -25.33 -19.16 -25.65
N ASP A 29 -24.96 -18.68 -24.46
CA ASP A 29 -25.87 -18.40 -23.36
C ASP A 29 -26.69 -17.14 -23.62
N LEU A 30 -26.10 -16.15 -24.32
CA LEU A 30 -26.88 -15.04 -24.86
C LEU A 30 -27.93 -15.55 -25.85
N MET A 31 -27.61 -16.52 -26.73
CA MET A 31 -28.59 -17.09 -27.65
C MET A 31 -29.72 -17.83 -26.92
N LYS A 32 -29.41 -18.57 -25.86
CA LYS A 32 -30.42 -19.27 -25.05
C LYS A 32 -31.37 -18.29 -24.35
N GLN A 33 -30.84 -17.22 -23.77
CA GLN A 33 -31.62 -16.25 -23.01
C GLN A 33 -32.40 -15.27 -23.91
N THR A 34 -32.02 -15.13 -25.18
CA THR A 34 -32.72 -14.29 -26.18
C THR A 34 -33.33 -15.13 -27.32
N ALA A 35 -33.79 -16.34 -27.03
CA ALA A 35 -34.30 -17.30 -28.04
C ALA A 35 -35.48 -16.76 -28.88
N GLY A 36 -36.21 -15.75 -28.40
CA GLY A 36 -37.31 -15.10 -29.13
C GLY A 36 -36.88 -14.09 -30.19
N MET A 37 -35.58 -13.75 -30.29
CA MET A 37 -35.06 -12.77 -31.25
C MET A 37 -34.45 -13.45 -32.49
N ASP A 38 -34.64 -12.84 -33.66
CA ASP A 38 -33.92 -13.26 -34.87
C ASP A 38 -32.40 -13.10 -34.72
N VAL A 39 -31.65 -14.03 -35.30
CA VAL A 39 -30.18 -14.08 -35.19
C VAL A 39 -29.53 -12.83 -35.78
N LYS A 40 -30.06 -12.29 -36.89
CA LYS A 40 -29.56 -11.05 -37.48
C LYS A 40 -29.90 -9.84 -36.62
N ALA A 41 -31.16 -9.73 -36.19
CA ALA A 41 -31.60 -8.63 -35.32
C ALA A 41 -30.78 -8.55 -34.02
N ARG A 42 -30.46 -9.69 -33.42
CA ARG A 42 -29.57 -9.76 -32.24
C ARG A 42 -28.16 -9.29 -32.55
N GLY A 43 -27.57 -9.73 -33.66
CA GLY A 43 -26.23 -9.31 -34.07
C GLY A 43 -26.15 -7.80 -34.31
N GLU A 44 -27.17 -7.23 -34.96
CA GLU A 44 -27.31 -5.78 -35.18
C GLU A 44 -27.48 -5.03 -33.87
N ALA A 45 -28.31 -5.53 -32.94
CA ALA A 45 -28.49 -4.95 -31.61
C ALA A 45 -27.19 -4.96 -30.80
N VAL A 46 -26.46 -6.08 -30.77
CA VAL A 46 -25.16 -6.17 -30.09
C VAL A 46 -24.14 -5.20 -30.70
N ASN A 47 -24.05 -5.13 -32.03
CA ASN A 47 -23.15 -4.20 -32.72
C ASN A 47 -23.50 -2.73 -32.44
N ALA A 48 -24.79 -2.40 -32.38
CA ALA A 48 -25.27 -1.07 -32.00
C ALA A 48 -24.92 -0.75 -30.54
N LEU A 49 -25.12 -1.70 -29.62
CA LEU A 49 -24.80 -1.56 -28.20
C LEU A 49 -23.28 -1.39 -27.96
N LEU A 50 -22.44 -2.15 -28.67
CA LEU A 50 -20.99 -2.00 -28.66
C LEU A 50 -20.55 -0.63 -29.22
N SER A 51 -21.21 -0.17 -30.29
CA SER A 51 -20.91 1.12 -30.91
C SER A 51 -21.35 2.30 -30.04
N SER A 52 -22.46 2.14 -29.31
CA SER A 52 -22.92 3.12 -28.31
C SER A 52 -22.11 3.11 -27.02
N GLY A 53 -21.26 2.09 -26.81
CA GLY A 53 -20.42 1.95 -25.62
C GLY A 53 -21.14 1.46 -24.36
N LYS A 54 -22.40 1.02 -24.46
CA LYS A 54 -23.17 0.47 -23.30
C LYS A 54 -22.72 -0.93 -22.89
N VAL A 55 -22.14 -1.68 -23.83
CA VAL A 55 -21.66 -3.04 -23.65
C VAL A 55 -20.17 -3.07 -23.97
N GLU A 56 -19.42 -3.88 -23.24
CA GLU A 56 -18.02 -4.16 -23.52
C GLU A 56 -17.82 -5.66 -23.78
N MET A 57 -16.77 -5.96 -24.54
CA MET A 57 -16.43 -7.31 -24.97
C MET A 57 -15.11 -7.70 -24.32
N LEU A 58 -15.15 -8.77 -23.55
CA LEU A 58 -13.98 -9.38 -22.92
C LEU A 58 -13.60 -10.66 -23.66
N PRO A 59 -12.31 -11.01 -23.77
CA PRO A 59 -11.89 -12.31 -24.27
C PRO A 59 -12.44 -13.44 -23.40
N GLY A 60 -12.94 -14.49 -24.05
CA GLY A 60 -13.37 -15.72 -23.40
C GLY A 60 -12.19 -16.63 -23.04
N HIS A 61 -12.48 -17.70 -22.32
CA HIS A 61 -11.45 -18.67 -21.89
C HIS A 61 -10.92 -19.53 -23.06
N THR A 62 -11.69 -19.65 -24.14
CA THR A 62 -11.29 -20.36 -25.36
C THR A 62 -10.88 -19.37 -26.47
N PRO A 63 -9.90 -19.72 -27.32
CA PRO A 63 -9.48 -18.86 -28.43
C PRO A 63 -10.66 -18.55 -29.36
N GLY A 64 -10.97 -17.27 -29.53
CA GLY A 64 -12.09 -16.81 -30.37
C GLY A 64 -13.44 -16.71 -29.65
N ALA A 65 -13.55 -17.18 -28.39
CA ALA A 65 -14.71 -16.87 -27.57
C ALA A 65 -14.61 -15.46 -26.97
N PHE A 66 -15.76 -14.86 -26.71
CA PHE A 66 -15.88 -13.57 -26.06
C PHE A 66 -17.05 -13.59 -25.07
N ILE A 67 -16.94 -12.74 -24.05
CA ILE A 67 -17.95 -12.51 -23.03
C ILE A 67 -18.43 -11.07 -23.22
N LEU A 68 -19.75 -10.90 -23.36
CA LEU A 68 -20.38 -9.59 -23.39
C LEU A 68 -20.84 -9.23 -21.99
N ARG A 69 -20.45 -8.05 -21.52
CA ARG A 69 -20.82 -7.54 -20.19
C ARG A 69 -21.36 -6.11 -20.33
N LEU A 70 -22.33 -5.77 -19.50
CA LEU A 70 -22.78 -4.38 -19.37
C LEU A 70 -21.64 -3.54 -18.80
N ARG A 71 -21.34 -2.40 -19.42
CA ARG A 71 -20.30 -1.50 -18.90
C ARG A 71 -20.76 -0.90 -17.57
N LYS A 72 -19.98 -1.10 -16.51
CA LYS A 72 -20.21 -0.48 -15.20
C LYS A 72 -19.53 0.89 -15.05
N GLY A 73 -18.54 1.18 -15.90
CA GLY A 73 -17.67 2.34 -15.80
C GLY A 73 -18.06 3.57 -16.63
N THR A 74 -17.43 4.70 -16.32
CA THR A 74 -17.63 6.00 -16.99
C THR A 74 -17.07 5.99 -18.42
N GLN A 75 -17.82 6.58 -19.35
CA GLN A 75 -17.38 6.74 -20.73
C GLN A 75 -16.46 7.95 -20.83
N ILE A 76 -15.25 7.71 -21.32
CA ILE A 76 -14.28 8.77 -21.59
C ILE A 76 -14.57 9.35 -22.98
N ALA A 77 -14.58 10.68 -23.08
CA ALA A 77 -14.66 11.38 -24.36
C ALA A 77 -13.43 11.07 -25.24
N ASP A 78 -13.64 10.84 -26.53
CA ASP A 78 -12.58 10.53 -27.51
C ASP A 78 -11.67 9.37 -27.11
N ALA A 79 -12.24 8.31 -26.52
CA ALA A 79 -11.52 7.08 -26.24
C ALA A 79 -11.79 6.01 -27.30
N THR A 80 -10.72 5.33 -27.71
CA THR A 80 -10.81 4.10 -28.49
C THR A 80 -11.46 2.98 -27.67
N ARG A 81 -11.99 1.95 -28.34
CA ARG A 81 -12.60 0.79 -27.66
C ARG A 81 -11.62 0.12 -26.68
N GLU A 82 -10.34 0.04 -27.04
CA GLU A 82 -9.29 -0.54 -26.19
C GLU A 82 -9.00 0.35 -24.96
N GLU A 83 -8.87 1.66 -25.14
CA GLU A 83 -8.69 2.64 -24.06
C GLU A 83 -9.83 2.57 -23.05
N GLN A 84 -11.06 2.54 -23.58
CA GLN A 84 -12.26 2.52 -22.77
C GLN A 84 -12.41 1.21 -21.97
N LEU A 85 -11.99 0.08 -22.53
CA LEU A 85 -11.99 -1.22 -21.85
C LEU A 85 -10.94 -1.29 -20.74
N ILE A 86 -9.72 -0.79 -20.98
CA ILE A 86 -8.69 -0.74 -19.93
C ILE A 86 -9.14 0.18 -18.80
N TYR A 87 -9.76 1.31 -19.13
CA TYR A 87 -10.23 2.26 -18.14
C TYR A 87 -11.36 1.70 -17.26
N SER A 88 -12.36 1.02 -17.83
CA SER A 88 -13.44 0.41 -17.04
C SER A 88 -12.89 -0.63 -16.05
N LEU A 89 -11.94 -1.46 -16.47
CA LEU A 89 -11.28 -2.43 -15.59
C LEU A 89 -10.48 -1.77 -14.44
N ILE A 90 -9.85 -0.62 -14.71
CA ILE A 90 -9.12 0.13 -13.68
C ILE A 90 -10.11 0.79 -12.71
N GLU A 91 -11.19 1.36 -13.20
CA GLU A 91 -12.24 1.98 -12.39
C GLU A 91 -12.89 0.96 -11.45
N GLU A 92 -13.17 -0.25 -11.93
CA GLU A 92 -13.68 -1.37 -11.12
C GLU A 92 -12.74 -1.79 -9.97
N SER A 93 -11.43 -1.59 -10.14
CA SER A 93 -10.44 -1.97 -9.12
C SER A 93 -10.33 -0.99 -7.95
N GLY A 94 -10.88 0.23 -8.10
CA GLY A 94 -10.94 1.25 -7.06
C GLY A 94 -9.59 1.57 -6.42
N LYS A 95 -9.53 1.53 -5.07
CA LYS A 95 -8.36 1.93 -4.27
C LYS A 95 -7.19 0.94 -4.30
N LYS A 96 -7.46 -0.34 -4.55
CA LYS A 96 -6.43 -1.39 -4.62
C LYS A 96 -5.66 -1.33 -5.94
N GLY A 97 -6.30 -0.79 -6.98
CA GLY A 97 -5.79 -0.77 -8.34
C GLY A 97 -5.74 -2.17 -8.96
N ILE A 98 -5.28 -2.24 -10.21
CA ILE A 98 -5.15 -3.48 -10.97
C ILE A 98 -3.73 -3.68 -11.49
N TRP A 99 -3.22 -4.91 -11.40
CA TRP A 99 -1.88 -5.26 -11.85
C TRP A 99 -1.81 -5.34 -13.37
N ILE A 100 -0.66 -4.96 -13.95
CA ILE A 100 -0.46 -5.02 -15.40
C ILE A 100 -0.71 -6.42 -16.02
N ARG A 101 -0.42 -7.48 -15.26
CA ARG A 101 -0.68 -8.86 -15.69
C ARG A 101 -2.17 -9.15 -15.77
N ASP A 102 -2.93 -8.67 -14.79
CA ASP A 102 -4.36 -8.93 -14.72
C ASP A 102 -5.12 -8.12 -15.77
N ILE A 103 -4.65 -6.90 -16.11
CA ILE A 103 -5.16 -6.14 -17.27
C ILE A 103 -4.95 -6.95 -18.54
N ARG A 104 -3.75 -7.51 -18.77
CA ARG A 104 -3.46 -8.31 -19.95
C ARG A 104 -4.36 -9.55 -20.03
N ASP A 105 -4.48 -10.27 -18.93
CA ASP A 105 -5.19 -11.54 -18.89
C ASP A 105 -6.72 -11.30 -19.05
N ARG A 106 -7.25 -10.16 -18.57
CA ARG A 106 -8.66 -9.77 -18.75
C ARG A 106 -8.99 -9.11 -20.07
N THR A 107 -8.06 -8.37 -20.70
CA THR A 107 -8.32 -7.68 -21.97
C THR A 107 -7.92 -8.51 -23.18
N GLY A 108 -7.01 -9.48 -23.03
CA GLY A 108 -6.51 -10.30 -24.15
C GLY A 108 -5.64 -9.51 -25.13
N LEU A 109 -5.30 -8.25 -24.82
CA LEU A 109 -4.49 -7.40 -25.67
C LEU A 109 -3.02 -7.83 -25.66
N SER A 110 -2.32 -7.61 -26.77
CA SER A 110 -0.88 -7.82 -26.82
C SER A 110 -0.15 -6.86 -25.87
N GLN A 111 1.01 -7.28 -25.36
CA GLN A 111 1.80 -6.47 -24.43
C GLN A 111 2.16 -5.09 -25.00
N THR A 112 2.40 -5.01 -26.32
CA THR A 112 2.73 -3.76 -27.01
C THR A 112 1.54 -2.81 -27.09
N GLN A 113 0.35 -3.31 -27.44
CA GLN A 113 -0.88 -2.51 -27.51
C GLN A 113 -1.25 -1.98 -26.13
N MET A 114 -1.31 -2.86 -25.13
CA MET A 114 -1.65 -2.49 -23.75
C MET A 114 -0.71 -1.41 -23.21
N ARG A 115 0.60 -1.52 -23.44
CA ARG A 115 1.56 -0.49 -23.00
C ARG A 115 1.37 0.86 -23.71
N LYS A 116 1.01 0.87 -25.00
CA LYS A 116 0.70 2.10 -25.74
C LYS A 116 -0.54 2.77 -25.16
N VAL A 117 -1.62 2.00 -24.97
CA VAL A 117 -2.90 2.50 -24.42
C VAL A 117 -2.71 3.06 -23.00
N LEU A 118 -2.05 2.31 -22.12
CA LEU A 118 -1.76 2.78 -20.76
C LEU A 118 -0.95 4.07 -20.75
N LYS A 119 0.02 4.22 -21.66
CA LYS A 119 0.81 5.45 -21.79
C LYS A 119 -0.05 6.64 -22.24
N VAL A 120 -1.00 6.43 -23.15
CA VAL A 120 -1.94 7.49 -23.57
C VAL A 120 -2.87 7.89 -22.42
N LEU A 121 -3.41 6.92 -21.67
CA LEU A 121 -4.26 7.19 -20.50
C LEU A 121 -3.50 7.90 -19.37
N GLU A 122 -2.21 7.58 -19.17
CA GLU A 122 -1.32 8.29 -18.25
C GLU A 122 -1.03 9.73 -18.71
N GLN A 123 -0.76 9.93 -20.01
CA GLN A 123 -0.53 11.26 -20.59
C GLN A 123 -1.76 12.16 -20.47
N ARG A 124 -2.96 11.59 -20.60
CA ARG A 124 -4.24 12.28 -20.40
C ARG A 124 -4.58 12.53 -18.93
N LYS A 125 -3.76 12.07 -17.97
CA LYS A 125 -4.01 12.13 -16.53
C LYS A 125 -5.34 11.49 -16.10
N LEU A 126 -5.77 10.44 -16.79
CA LEU A 126 -6.95 9.65 -16.40
C LEU A 126 -6.56 8.49 -15.47
N VAL A 127 -5.38 7.94 -15.69
CA VAL A 127 -4.79 6.82 -14.95
C VAL A 127 -3.42 7.23 -14.44
N LYS A 128 -3.02 6.68 -13.29
CA LYS A 128 -1.65 6.75 -12.78
C LYS A 128 -1.13 5.34 -12.51
N SER A 129 0.18 5.15 -12.68
CA SER A 129 0.85 3.94 -12.22
C SER A 129 1.48 4.14 -10.85
N ILE A 130 1.31 3.15 -9.99
CA ILE A 130 1.94 3.05 -8.68
C ILE A 130 2.70 1.72 -8.65
N LYS A 131 3.90 1.74 -8.08
CA LYS A 131 4.61 0.53 -7.72
C LYS A 131 4.29 0.24 -6.26
N ALA A 132 3.81 -0.97 -5.98
CA ALA A 132 3.43 -1.32 -4.62
C ALA A 132 4.67 -1.56 -3.74
N VAL A 133 4.61 -1.17 -2.48
CA VAL A 133 5.69 -1.40 -1.50
C VAL A 133 6.00 -2.90 -1.40
N GLY A 134 7.29 -3.23 -1.37
CA GLY A 134 7.76 -4.62 -1.32
C GLY A 134 7.67 -5.39 -2.63
N THR A 135 7.20 -4.78 -3.73
CA THR A 135 7.16 -5.42 -5.05
C THR A 135 7.67 -4.50 -6.16
N ILE A 136 8.22 -5.10 -7.22
CA ILE A 136 8.64 -4.37 -8.44
C ILE A 136 7.45 -4.22 -9.42
N LYS A 137 6.29 -4.82 -9.10
CA LYS A 137 5.14 -4.89 -10.00
C LYS A 137 4.42 -3.55 -10.04
N LYS A 138 4.04 -3.12 -11.25
CA LYS A 138 3.22 -1.93 -11.48
C LYS A 138 1.74 -2.26 -11.31
N CYS A 139 1.08 -1.45 -10.50
CA CYS A 139 -0.35 -1.37 -10.34
C CYS A 139 -0.85 -0.09 -11.01
N TYR A 140 -2.01 -0.14 -11.64
CA TYR A 140 -2.66 1.01 -12.28
C TYR A 140 -3.96 1.34 -11.56
N MET A 141 -4.22 2.64 -11.39
CA MET A 141 -5.43 3.14 -10.74
C MET A 141 -5.84 4.49 -11.34
N LEU A 142 -7.07 4.93 -11.05
CA LEU A 142 -7.53 6.25 -11.49
C LEU A 142 -6.69 7.38 -10.88
N TYR A 143 -6.52 8.46 -11.64
CA TYR A 143 -5.65 9.58 -11.26
C TYR A 143 -6.09 10.23 -9.94
N ASP A 144 -7.39 10.45 -9.78
CA ASP A 144 -7.97 11.17 -8.63
C ASP A 144 -8.13 10.30 -7.38
N ILE A 145 -8.01 8.98 -7.49
CA ILE A 145 -8.19 8.07 -6.34
C ILE A 145 -6.91 8.02 -5.51
N VAL A 146 -7.02 8.20 -4.19
CA VAL A 146 -5.92 7.96 -3.25
C VAL A 146 -5.73 6.45 -3.05
N ALA A 147 -4.50 5.99 -3.21
CA ALA A 147 -4.16 4.58 -3.09
C ALA A 147 -4.36 4.08 -1.66
N ASP A 148 -4.70 2.79 -1.54
CA ASP A 148 -4.80 2.13 -0.25
C ASP A 148 -3.41 2.07 0.45
N GLU A 149 -3.40 2.19 1.78
CA GLU A 149 -2.17 2.13 2.59
C GLU A 149 -1.43 0.81 2.41
N SER A 150 -2.17 -0.28 2.13
CA SER A 150 -1.56 -1.58 1.82
C SER A 150 -0.69 -1.55 0.56
N LEU A 151 -0.94 -0.61 -0.37
CA LEU A 151 -0.19 -0.48 -1.61
C LEU A 151 1.00 0.48 -1.44
N THR A 152 0.80 1.56 -0.69
CA THR A 152 1.79 2.65 -0.52
C THR A 152 2.70 2.48 0.70
N GLY A 153 2.39 1.56 1.61
CA GLY A 153 3.14 1.31 2.84
C GLY A 153 2.79 2.26 4.00
N GLY A 154 1.87 3.20 3.79
CA GLY A 154 1.48 4.18 4.81
C GLY A 154 2.38 5.41 4.84
N THR A 155 2.33 6.15 5.95
CA THR A 155 2.93 7.49 6.10
C THR A 155 4.45 7.50 6.20
N PHE A 156 5.09 6.37 6.53
CA PHE A 156 6.55 6.24 6.68
C PHE A 156 7.30 5.85 5.41
N TYR A 157 6.59 5.65 4.29
CA TYR A 157 7.21 5.25 3.03
C TYR A 157 7.21 6.41 2.03
N SER A 158 8.39 6.68 1.47
CA SER A 158 8.60 7.60 0.35
C SER A 158 9.21 6.82 -0.80
N ASP A 159 8.65 6.95 -2.01
CA ASP A 159 9.15 6.28 -3.21
C ASP A 159 9.35 4.75 -3.07
N GLN A 160 8.46 4.08 -2.31
CA GLN A 160 8.50 2.64 -1.97
C GLN A 160 9.61 2.22 -0.99
N GLN A 161 10.35 3.16 -0.43
CA GLN A 161 11.35 2.89 0.59
C GLN A 161 10.90 3.44 1.94
N LEU A 162 11.20 2.69 3.00
CA LEU A 162 11.00 3.16 4.36
C LEU A 162 11.96 4.34 4.59
N ASP A 163 11.43 5.48 4.99
CA ASP A 163 12.23 6.61 5.40
C ASP A 163 12.73 6.38 6.84
N SER A 164 13.80 5.58 6.95
CA SER A 164 14.42 5.23 8.23
C SER A 164 14.86 6.45 9.02
N GLN A 165 15.43 7.47 8.36
CA GLN A 165 15.85 8.71 9.01
C GLN A 165 14.67 9.46 9.60
N PHE A 166 13.54 9.52 8.88
CA PHE A 166 12.32 10.11 9.40
C PHE A 166 11.79 9.34 10.62
N VAL A 167 11.72 8.02 10.54
CA VAL A 167 11.28 7.14 11.65
C VAL A 167 12.16 7.33 12.89
N GLU A 168 13.48 7.31 12.74
CA GLU A 168 14.44 7.50 13.83
C GLU A 168 14.34 8.89 14.44
N THR A 169 14.22 9.94 13.61
CA THR A 169 14.08 11.32 14.10
C THR A 169 12.78 11.48 14.89
N LEU A 170 11.69 10.92 14.37
CA LEU A 170 10.39 10.98 15.04
C LEU A 170 10.39 10.21 16.36
N ALA A 171 11.03 9.04 16.41
CA ALA A 171 11.24 8.26 17.62
C ALA A 171 12.02 9.06 18.67
N HIS A 172 13.15 9.67 18.29
CA HIS A 172 13.94 10.52 19.18
C HIS A 172 13.13 11.68 19.76
N ILE A 173 12.30 12.34 18.94
CA ILE A 173 11.44 13.45 19.38
C ILE A 173 10.37 12.96 20.36
N CYS A 174 9.75 11.80 20.10
CA CYS A 174 8.78 11.20 21.01
C CYS A 174 9.43 10.87 22.37
N VAL A 175 10.59 10.22 22.35
CA VAL A 175 11.35 9.89 23.57
C VAL A 175 11.75 11.15 24.33
N ALA A 176 12.25 12.18 23.64
CA ALA A 176 12.63 13.45 24.26
C ALA A 176 11.44 14.15 24.94
N MET A 177 10.25 14.12 24.32
CA MET A 177 9.03 14.65 24.92
C MET A 177 8.66 13.89 26.20
N LEU A 178 8.70 12.56 26.18
CA LEU A 178 8.41 11.72 27.34
C LEU A 178 9.44 11.91 28.47
N GLN A 179 10.72 12.08 28.12
CA GLN A 179 11.78 12.40 29.08
C GLN A 179 11.56 13.75 29.75
N SER A 180 11.19 14.77 28.95
CA SER A 180 10.85 16.10 29.46
C SER A 180 9.66 16.06 30.42
N LYS A 181 8.58 15.35 30.04
CA LYS A 181 7.40 15.16 30.90
C LYS A 181 7.76 14.48 32.22
N ARG A 182 8.59 13.43 32.15
CA ARG A 182 9.06 12.74 33.33
C ARG A 182 9.86 13.64 34.25
N LYS A 183 10.85 14.37 33.72
CA LYS A 183 11.66 15.30 34.50
C LYS A 183 10.78 16.36 35.18
N PHE A 184 9.82 16.92 34.45
CA PHE A 184 8.86 17.87 35.00
C PHE A 184 8.03 17.27 36.14
N SER A 185 7.60 16.00 36.02
CA SER A 185 6.87 15.31 37.08
C SER A 185 7.74 15.06 38.32
N GLU A 186 8.98 14.62 38.13
CA GLU A 186 9.97 14.40 39.20
C GLU A 186 10.32 15.70 39.94
N ASP A 187 10.44 16.82 39.22
CA ASP A 187 10.70 18.14 39.80
C ASP A 187 9.52 18.68 40.62
N ASN A 188 8.28 18.39 40.21
CA ASN A 188 7.07 18.81 40.94
C ASN A 188 6.73 17.93 42.14
N HIS A 189 7.11 16.65 42.10
CA HIS A 189 6.78 15.65 43.12
C HIS A 189 8.02 15.08 43.80
N LYS A 190 9.00 15.93 44.14
CA LYS A 190 10.30 15.51 44.71
C LYS A 190 10.19 14.63 45.95
N ASN A 191 9.16 14.85 46.77
CA ASN A 191 8.96 14.13 48.02
C ASN A 191 8.00 12.93 47.89
N ASP A 192 7.42 12.69 46.69
CA ASP A 192 6.49 11.59 46.44
C ASP A 192 6.85 10.87 45.13
N PRO A 193 7.68 9.81 45.20
CA PRO A 193 8.07 9.03 44.04
C PRO A 193 6.90 8.32 43.34
N ALA A 194 5.83 7.99 44.06
CA ALA A 194 4.68 7.31 43.49
C ALA A 194 3.88 8.27 42.62
N ALA A 195 3.61 9.49 43.12
CA ALA A 195 3.00 10.55 42.34
C ALA A 195 3.90 10.97 41.16
N ALA A 196 5.20 11.16 41.38
CA ALA A 196 6.15 11.49 40.32
C ALA A 196 6.09 10.48 39.16
N ARG A 197 6.00 9.18 39.49
CA ARG A 197 5.84 8.11 38.50
C ARG A 197 4.48 8.19 37.79
N GLU A 198 3.39 8.31 38.52
CA GLU A 198 2.03 8.31 37.96
C GLU A 198 1.83 9.48 36.96
N PHE A 199 2.25 10.69 37.33
CA PHE A 199 2.12 11.88 36.48
C PHE A 199 3.14 11.97 35.33
N SER A 200 4.08 11.02 35.25
CA SER A 200 5.01 10.91 34.11
C SER A 200 4.42 10.16 32.91
N PHE A 201 3.28 9.49 33.07
CA PHE A 201 2.65 8.73 31.99
C PHE A 201 1.88 9.64 31.02
N VAL A 202 1.95 9.30 29.74
CA VAL A 202 1.41 10.08 28.62
C VAL A 202 0.68 9.16 27.66
N ARG A 203 -0.45 9.60 27.09
CA ARG A 203 -1.19 8.86 26.06
C ARG A 203 -0.65 9.14 24.66
N SER A 204 -0.82 8.19 23.74
CA SER A 204 -0.48 8.37 22.32
C SER A 204 -1.14 9.62 21.70
N THR A 205 -2.35 9.98 22.15
CA THR A 205 -3.06 11.20 21.73
C THR A 205 -2.33 12.50 22.12
N GLU A 206 -1.74 12.55 23.32
CA GLU A 206 -0.99 13.73 23.80
C GLU A 206 0.33 13.86 23.04
N VAL A 207 0.99 12.74 22.74
CA VAL A 207 2.19 12.71 21.87
C VAL A 207 1.86 13.22 20.46
N ALA A 208 0.74 12.75 19.87
CA ALA A 208 0.29 13.20 18.56
C ALA A 208 -0.02 14.71 18.52
N GLN A 209 -0.65 15.23 19.58
CA GLN A 209 -0.92 16.66 19.72
C GLN A 209 0.40 17.46 19.80
N PHE A 210 1.35 17.00 20.62
CA PHE A 210 2.65 17.65 20.74
C PHE A 210 3.40 17.74 19.40
N ILE A 211 3.43 16.65 18.63
CA ILE A 211 4.08 16.61 17.31
C ILE A 211 3.42 17.61 16.34
N ARG A 212 2.08 17.70 16.38
CA ARG A 212 1.31 18.64 15.56
C ARG A 212 1.58 20.09 15.95
N GLU A 213 1.57 20.41 17.24
CA GLU A 213 1.81 21.77 17.75
C GLU A 213 3.22 22.26 17.49
N LYS A 214 4.22 21.37 17.60
CA LYS A 214 5.61 21.70 17.31
C LYS A 214 5.92 21.79 15.81
N GLY A 215 4.97 21.41 14.95
CA GLY A 215 5.15 21.47 13.49
C GLY A 215 6.31 20.62 12.99
N VAL A 216 6.62 19.51 13.68
CA VAL A 216 7.78 18.65 13.39
C VAL A 216 7.67 18.00 12.02
N CYS A 217 6.44 17.64 11.62
CA CYS A 217 6.17 16.91 10.39
C CYS A 217 5.21 17.71 9.51
N ARG A 218 5.51 17.76 8.20
CA ARG A 218 4.58 18.28 7.18
C ARG A 218 3.48 17.28 6.83
N VAL A 219 3.75 15.99 7.05
CA VAL A 219 2.82 14.88 6.80
C VAL A 219 1.87 14.75 7.99
N GLN A 220 0.58 14.50 7.70
CA GLN A 220 -0.41 14.22 8.74
C GLN A 220 -0.19 12.79 9.26
N LEU A 221 0.11 12.68 10.56
CA LEU A 221 0.32 11.41 11.23
C LEU A 221 -0.96 11.00 11.97
N ASN A 222 -1.36 9.74 11.80
CA ASN A 222 -2.46 9.14 12.54
C ASN A 222 -2.00 8.65 13.91
N ILE A 223 -2.94 8.36 14.82
CA ILE A 223 -2.60 7.84 16.15
C ILE A 223 -1.89 6.48 16.05
N ALA A 224 -2.33 5.62 15.11
CA ALA A 224 -1.70 4.33 14.86
C ALA A 224 -0.24 4.46 14.40
N ASP A 225 0.09 5.51 13.64
CA ASP A 225 1.45 5.80 13.20
C ASP A 225 2.33 6.12 14.42
N ILE A 226 1.84 6.98 15.32
CA ILE A 226 2.53 7.34 16.56
C ILE A 226 2.73 6.12 17.46
N GLU A 227 1.71 5.29 17.61
CA GLU A 227 1.82 4.05 18.41
C GLU A 227 2.84 3.08 17.82
N SER A 228 2.94 3.00 16.50
CA SER A 228 3.96 2.22 15.81
C SER A 228 5.36 2.77 16.12
N ILE A 229 5.57 4.09 16.08
CA ILE A 229 6.85 4.71 16.45
C ILE A 229 7.19 4.50 17.92
N LEU A 230 6.23 4.67 18.82
CA LEU A 230 6.42 4.40 20.24
C LEU A 230 6.74 2.92 20.50
N SER A 231 6.22 2.00 19.69
CA SER A 231 6.57 0.58 19.79
C SER A 231 8.05 0.31 19.48
N VAL A 232 8.64 1.03 18.51
CA VAL A 232 10.08 0.95 18.22
C VAL A 232 10.88 1.42 19.44
N SER A 233 10.55 2.59 19.99
CA SER A 233 11.23 3.12 21.19
C SER A 233 11.05 2.24 22.43
N LEU A 234 9.96 1.47 22.50
CA LEU A 234 9.73 0.48 23.56
C LEU A 234 10.65 -0.73 23.39
N LEU A 235 10.85 -1.20 22.16
CA LEU A 235 11.78 -2.29 21.85
C LEU A 235 13.23 -1.88 22.10
N ASP A 236 13.58 -0.63 21.83
CA ASP A 236 14.90 -0.07 22.14
C ASP A 236 15.14 0.08 23.66
N GLY A 237 14.09 -0.10 24.49
CA GLY A 237 14.17 0.02 25.94
C GLY A 237 14.27 1.47 26.44
N PHE A 238 13.92 2.46 25.61
CA PHE A 238 13.91 3.87 26.03
C PHE A 238 12.63 4.26 26.79
N ILE A 239 11.54 3.52 26.59
CA ILE A 239 10.23 3.80 27.20
C ILE A 239 9.57 2.52 27.74
N GLU A 240 8.67 2.69 28.70
CA GLU A 240 7.78 1.63 29.19
C GLU A 240 6.33 1.92 28.78
N ARG A 241 5.54 0.87 28.54
CA ARG A 241 4.09 0.94 28.31
C ARG A 241 3.34 0.27 29.45
N ARG A 242 2.32 0.94 29.97
CA ARG A 242 1.39 0.41 30.98
C ARG A 242 0.21 -0.28 30.30
N ALA A 243 -0.47 -1.16 31.03
CA ALA A 243 -1.61 -1.94 30.53
C ALA A 243 -2.78 -1.08 30.01
N ASP A 244 -2.90 0.15 30.49
CA ASP A 244 -3.89 1.14 30.05
C ASP A 244 -3.52 1.84 28.71
N GLY A 245 -2.37 1.51 28.12
CA GLY A 245 -1.88 2.10 26.88
C GLY A 245 -1.13 3.42 27.05
N MET A 246 -0.81 3.83 28.29
CA MET A 246 0.05 4.99 28.52
C MET A 246 1.54 4.63 28.44
N TYR A 247 2.35 5.61 28.06
CA TYR A 247 3.80 5.50 27.87
C TYR A 247 4.54 6.41 28.83
N ARG A 248 5.72 5.99 29.25
CA ARG A 248 6.63 6.78 30.10
C ARG A 248 8.07 6.53 29.71
N ALA A 249 8.90 7.58 29.73
CA ALA A 249 10.32 7.43 29.47
C ALA A 249 11.04 6.69 30.61
N LEU A 250 11.90 5.74 30.26
CA LEU A 250 12.81 5.09 31.18
C LEU A 250 14.09 5.92 31.35
N THR A 251 14.75 5.75 32.50
CA THR A 251 16.09 6.28 32.66
C THR A 251 16.98 5.25 32.03
N ALA A 252 17.54 5.54 30.86
CA ALA A 252 18.46 4.63 30.20
C ALA A 252 19.65 4.38 31.14
N LYS A 253 19.63 3.23 31.82
CA LYS A 253 20.78 2.68 32.51
C LYS A 253 21.19 1.47 31.70
N THR A 254 21.96 1.69 30.64
CA THR A 254 22.62 0.58 29.95
C THR A 254 23.69 0.05 30.88
N THR A 255 23.33 -0.93 31.72
CA THR A 255 24.31 -1.69 32.49
C THR A 255 25.03 -2.60 31.51
N ARG A 256 26.14 -2.11 30.94
CA ARG A 256 27.07 -2.93 30.18
C ARG A 256 27.74 -3.89 31.16
N CYS A 257 27.63 -5.19 30.91
CA CYS A 257 28.37 -6.18 31.69
C CYS A 257 29.87 -6.04 31.38
N ALA A 258 30.75 -6.30 32.36
CA ALA A 258 32.20 -6.20 32.17
C ALA A 258 32.71 -6.93 30.90
N PRO A 259 32.18 -8.12 30.53
CA PRO A 259 32.60 -8.78 29.30
C PRO A 259 32.27 -8.00 28.02
N SER A 260 31.20 -7.19 27.98
CA SER A 260 30.82 -6.39 26.80
C SER A 260 31.84 -5.33 26.42
N TYR A 261 32.80 -5.02 27.30
CA TYR A 261 33.93 -4.14 27.02
C TYR A 261 35.12 -4.89 26.42
N CYS A 262 35.14 -6.22 26.47
CA CYS A 262 36.20 -7.04 25.92
C CYS A 262 36.05 -7.13 24.39
N PRO A 263 37.12 -6.87 23.60
CA PRO A 263 37.06 -6.92 22.14
C PRO A 263 36.71 -8.32 21.62
N CYS A 264 36.98 -9.38 22.41
CA CYS A 264 36.67 -10.76 22.03
C CYS A 264 35.16 -11.02 21.85
N ILE A 265 34.28 -10.32 22.58
CA ILE A 265 32.82 -10.52 22.46
C ILE A 265 32.26 -10.00 21.14
N HIS A 266 32.90 -8.96 20.60
CA HIS A 266 32.49 -8.35 19.33
C HIS A 266 33.39 -8.79 18.17
N CYS A 267 34.28 -9.77 18.41
CA CYS A 267 35.26 -10.21 17.43
C CYS A 267 34.56 -11.04 16.34
N PRO A 268 34.61 -10.61 15.07
CA PRO A 268 33.93 -11.32 13.98
C PRO A 268 34.61 -12.66 13.61
N ILE A 269 35.84 -12.87 14.08
CA ILE A 269 36.69 -14.03 13.77
C ILE A 269 37.05 -14.83 15.04
N GLU A 270 36.22 -14.72 16.08
CA GLU A 270 36.43 -15.39 17.37
C GLU A 270 36.58 -16.91 17.21
N SER A 271 35.76 -17.53 16.36
CA SER A 271 35.77 -18.98 16.11
C SER A 271 37.11 -19.51 15.59
N ASP A 272 37.87 -18.65 14.91
CA ASP A 272 39.14 -19.00 14.27
C ASP A 272 40.35 -18.66 15.17
N CYS A 273 40.11 -17.96 16.28
CA CYS A 273 41.17 -17.50 17.19
C CYS A 273 41.63 -18.61 18.12
N LYS A 274 42.84 -19.13 17.90
CA LYS A 274 43.44 -20.19 18.73
C LYS A 274 44.89 -19.92 19.05
N PRO A 275 45.37 -20.28 20.26
CA PRO A 275 46.79 -20.18 20.60
C PRO A 275 47.67 -20.89 19.56
N GLY A 276 48.68 -20.19 19.02
CA GLY A 276 49.63 -20.75 18.05
C GLY A 276 49.14 -20.84 16.60
N HIS A 277 47.92 -20.39 16.30
CA HIS A 277 47.42 -20.28 14.93
C HIS A 277 47.77 -18.91 14.30
N ILE A 278 47.49 -18.74 13.01
CA ILE A 278 47.65 -17.46 12.30
C ILE A 278 46.79 -16.37 12.96
N ILE A 279 45.54 -16.69 13.27
CA ILE A 279 44.65 -15.86 14.08
C ILE A 279 44.75 -16.36 15.52
N SER A 280 45.35 -15.57 16.40
CA SER A 280 45.61 -15.99 17.78
C SER A 280 45.51 -14.82 18.75
N PRO A 281 45.28 -15.07 20.05
CA PRO A 281 45.28 -14.00 21.03
C PRO A 281 46.66 -13.35 21.17
N GLN A 282 47.76 -14.06 20.88
CA GLN A 282 49.12 -13.55 21.01
C GLN A 282 49.49 -12.47 19.98
N ASN A 283 48.84 -12.49 18.81
CA ASN A 283 49.06 -11.54 17.71
C ASN A 283 47.79 -10.77 17.32
N CYS A 284 46.81 -10.70 18.22
CA CYS A 284 45.50 -10.10 17.94
C CYS A 284 45.57 -8.57 17.88
N GLU A 285 45.38 -7.99 16.69
CA GLU A 285 45.34 -6.54 16.48
C GLU A 285 44.20 -5.85 17.26
N TYR A 286 43.02 -6.50 17.38
CA TYR A 286 41.91 -5.96 18.18
C TYR A 286 42.26 -5.83 19.66
N PHE A 287 43.05 -6.78 20.19
CA PHE A 287 43.47 -6.77 21.58
C PHE A 287 44.55 -5.72 21.82
N THR A 288 45.51 -5.60 20.90
CA THR A 288 46.55 -4.54 20.93
C THR A 288 45.91 -3.15 20.89
N SER A 289 45.05 -2.87 19.90
CA SER A 289 44.37 -1.57 19.79
C SER A 289 43.47 -1.24 20.99
N TRP A 290 42.91 -2.27 21.64
CA TRP A 290 42.09 -2.08 22.83
C TRP A 290 42.92 -1.77 24.09
N LEU A 291 44.16 -2.28 24.17
CA LEU A 291 45.11 -2.02 25.26
C LEU A 291 45.91 -0.72 25.06
N ASP A 292 46.03 -0.22 23.82
CA ASP A 292 46.79 1.00 23.46
C ASP A 292 46.07 2.32 23.83
N TRP A 293 45.43 2.38 25.01
CA TRP A 293 44.76 3.58 25.53
C TRP A 293 45.71 4.57 26.24
#